data_AF-A0A382W6K0-F1
#
_entry.id   AF-A0A382W6K0-F1
#
_cell.length_a   1.000
_cell.length_b   1.000
_cell.length_c   1.000
_cell.angle_alpha   90.00
_cell.angle_beta   90.00
_cell.angle_gamma   90.00
#
_symmetry.space_group_name_H-M   'P 1'
#
loop_
_entity.id
_entity.type
_entity.pdbx_description
1 polymer ?
#
loop_
_entity_poly.entity_id
_entity_poly.type
_entity_poly.pdbx_seq_one_letter_code
_entity_poly.pdbx_strand_id
1 'polypeptide(L)'
;MTLNIWRITDGKSGHDSQSAGLCKAIADLSSSKQFDLTANSLAGCLKSFVSRKFPDGDGLPDPDIIIGAGHGTHLTMLSAKRARKGEIVVIMKPSLPL
;
A
#
# COMPACT_ATOMS: atom_id res chain seq x y z
N MET A 1 -10.65 18.21 0.05
CA MET A 1 -10.66 16.74 -0.10
C MET A 1 -9.47 16.20 0.67
N THR A 2 -9.63 15.09 1.40
CA THR A 2 -8.55 14.48 2.20
C THR A 2 -8.10 13.21 1.49
N LEU A 3 -6.80 13.11 1.22
CA LEU A 3 -6.20 11.94 0.55
C LEU A 3 -6.12 10.76 1.52
N ASN A 4 -6.64 9.60 1.14
CA ASN A 4 -6.48 8.35 1.89
C ASN A 4 -5.25 7.60 1.36
N ILE A 5 -4.25 7.47 2.20
CA ILE A 5 -2.99 6.78 1.90
C ILE A 5 -2.99 5.43 2.60
N TRP A 6 -2.87 4.36 1.83
CA TRP A 6 -2.57 3.04 2.37
C TRP A 6 -1.08 2.79 2.29
N ARG A 7 -0.40 2.66 3.43
CA ARG A 7 1.03 2.34 3.49
C ARG A 7 1.21 0.86 3.77
N ILE A 8 1.77 0.13 2.81
CA ILE A 8 2.08 -1.30 2.94
C ILE A 8 3.48 -1.45 3.54
N THR A 9 3.57 -2.12 4.68
CA THR A 9 4.82 -2.35 5.43
C THR A 9 5.25 -3.82 5.36
N ASP A 10 6.54 -4.08 5.08
CA ASP A 10 7.13 -5.42 5.08
C ASP A 10 7.96 -5.70 6.35
N GLY A 11 7.88 -4.81 7.35
CA GLY A 11 8.57 -4.90 8.64
C GLY A 11 10.08 -4.65 8.60
N LYS A 12 10.66 -4.33 7.44
CA LYS A 12 12.09 -4.01 7.32
C LYS A 12 12.30 -2.54 7.63
N SER A 13 13.09 -2.24 8.66
CA SER A 13 13.33 -0.88 9.16
C SER A 13 13.71 0.14 8.08
N GLY A 14 14.55 -0.24 7.12
CA GLY A 14 14.93 0.63 6.00
C GLY A 14 13.77 0.96 5.06
N HIS A 15 12.94 -0.03 4.71
CA HIS A 15 11.76 0.16 3.84
C HIS A 15 10.67 0.94 4.57
N ASP A 16 10.43 0.62 5.84
CA ASP A 16 9.46 1.32 6.67
C ASP A 16 9.83 2.79 6.84
N SER A 17 11.10 3.11 7.06
CA SER A 17 11.58 4.50 7.18
C SER A 17 11.37 5.28 5.88
N GLN A 18 11.63 4.67 4.72
CA GLN A 18 11.43 5.29 3.41
C GLN A 18 9.95 5.58 3.14
N SER A 19 9.08 4.58 3.30
CA SER A 19 7.64 4.71 3.08
C SER A 19 6.99 5.68 4.07
N ALA A 20 7.38 5.65 5.35
CA ALA A 20 6.90 6.59 6.35
C ALA A 20 7.36 8.02 6.08
N GLY A 21 8.61 8.21 5.65
CA GLY A 21 9.14 9.51 5.25
C GLY A 21 8.35 10.13 4.09
N LEU A 22 7.99 9.32 3.08
CA LEU A 22 7.15 9.78 1.98
C LEU A 22 5.74 10.15 2.45
N CYS A 23 5.08 9.32 3.27
CA CYS A 23 3.77 9.64 3.82
C CYS A 23 3.80 10.95 4.62
N LYS A 24 4.84 11.15 5.43
CA LYS A 24 5.02 12.40 6.19
C LYS A 24 5.17 13.61 5.27
N ALA A 25 6.01 13.51 4.23
CA ALA A 25 6.17 14.60 3.26
C ALA A 25 4.84 14.96 2.55
N ILE A 26 4.00 13.97 2.24
CA ILE A 26 2.67 14.21 1.65
C ILE A 26 1.73 14.89 2.66
N ALA A 27 1.74 14.46 3.92
CA ALA A 27 0.94 15.06 4.99
C ALA A 27 1.36 16.51 5.30
N ASP A 28 2.65 16.83 5.17
CA ASP A 28 3.15 18.20 5.36
C ASP A 28 2.73 19.13 4.20
N LEU A 29 2.41 18.59 3.01
CA LEU A 29 1.99 19.34 1.82
C LEU A 29 0.48 19.35 1.57
N SER A 30 -0.28 18.41 2.15
CA SER A 30 -1.69 18.20 1.84
C SER A 30 -2.47 17.52 2.98
N SER A 31 -3.79 17.74 3.04
CA SER A 31 -4.65 16.98 3.96
C SER A 31 -4.69 15.52 3.55
N SER A 32 -4.09 14.65 4.38
CA SER A 32 -4.09 13.21 4.14
C SER A 32 -4.35 12.42 5.44
N LYS A 33 -4.86 11.19 5.27
CA LYS A 33 -5.00 10.18 6.31
C LYS A 33 -4.20 8.96 5.90
N GLN A 34 -3.33 8.51 6.78
CA GLN A 34 -2.51 7.32 6.57
C GLN A 34 -3.10 6.12 7.29
N PHE A 35 -3.09 4.97 6.62
CA PHE A 35 -3.48 3.68 7.17
C PHE A 35 -2.36 2.67 6.88
N ASP A 36 -1.78 2.11 7.95
CA ASP A 36 -0.68 1.15 7.83
C ASP A 36 -1.22 -0.27 7.77
N LEU A 37 -0.81 -1.00 6.75
CA LEU A 37 -1.23 -2.37 6.48
C LEU A 37 -0.01 -3.27 6.30
N THR A 38 0.01 -4.42 6.96
CA THR A 38 1.12 -5.37 6.83
C THR A 38 1.06 -6.08 5.49
N ALA A 39 2.23 -6.25 4.85
CA ALA A 39 2.36 -7.07 3.66
C ALA A 39 1.89 -8.50 3.94
N ASN A 40 1.01 -9.01 3.09
CA ASN A 40 0.43 -10.33 3.25
C ASN A 40 1.33 -11.40 2.62
N SER A 41 1.13 -12.65 3.03
CA SER A 41 1.74 -13.82 2.40
C SER A 41 1.36 -13.92 0.92
N LEU A 42 2.18 -14.61 0.12
CA LEU A 42 1.90 -14.86 -1.31
C LEU A 42 0.52 -15.49 -1.53
N ALA A 43 0.17 -16.51 -0.73
CA ALA A 43 -1.11 -17.19 -0.82
C ALA A 43 -2.29 -16.26 -0.50
N GLY A 44 -2.14 -15.41 0.52
CA GLY A 44 -3.12 -14.39 0.89
C GLY A 44 -3.32 -13.38 -0.24
N CYS A 45 -2.22 -12.85 -0.80
CA CYS A 45 -2.26 -11.93 -1.93
C CYS A 45 -2.97 -12.52 -3.14
N LEU A 46 -2.60 -13.75 -3.55
CA LEU A 46 -3.20 -14.41 -4.71
C LEU A 46 -4.70 -14.63 -4.52
N LYS A 47 -5.12 -15.07 -3.33
CA LYS A 47 -6.55 -15.23 -3.00
C LYS A 47 -7.30 -13.90 -3.09
N SER A 48 -6.75 -12.84 -2.52
CA SER A 48 -7.32 -11.49 -2.57
C SER A 48 -7.40 -10.95 -4.00
N PHE A 49 -6.35 -11.18 -4.79
CA PHE A 49 -6.29 -10.77 -6.20
C PHE A 49 -7.35 -11.48 -7.07
N VAL A 50 -7.49 -12.80 -6.92
CA VAL A 50 -8.48 -13.59 -7.69
C VAL A 50 -9.90 -13.24 -7.26
N SER A 51 -10.15 -13.13 -5.95
CA SER A 51 -11.48 -12.82 -5.41
C SER A 51 -11.89 -11.36 -5.57
N ARG A 52 -10.97 -10.46 -5.97
CA ARG A 52 -11.15 -9.00 -6.02
C ARG A 52 -11.63 -8.42 -4.68
N LYS A 53 -11.23 -9.06 -3.58
CA LYS A 53 -11.51 -8.60 -2.22
C LYS A 53 -10.19 -8.35 -1.51
N PHE A 54 -10.18 -7.39 -0.60
CA PHE A 54 -9.00 -7.07 0.18
C PHE A 54 -9.40 -6.89 1.65
N PRO A 55 -9.53 -8.01 2.40
CA PRO A 55 -10.04 -8.00 3.78
C PRO A 55 -9.20 -7.17 4.74
N ASP A 56 -7.89 -7.08 4.50
CA ASP A 56 -6.97 -6.31 5.35
C ASP A 56 -7.32 -4.81 5.37
N GLY A 57 -8.08 -4.33 4.38
CA GLY A 57 -8.59 -2.96 4.32
C GLY A 57 -10.08 -2.83 4.65
N ASP A 58 -10.72 -3.86 5.20
CA ASP A 58 -12.14 -3.79 5.57
C ASP A 58 -12.35 -2.73 6.67
N GLY A 59 -13.38 -1.90 6.50
CA GLY A 59 -13.66 -0.77 7.41
C GLY A 59 -12.79 0.48 7.17
N LEU A 60 -11.79 0.43 6.29
CA LEU A 60 -11.03 1.59 5.85
C LEU A 60 -11.70 2.29 4.66
N PRO A 61 -11.53 3.61 4.52
CA PRO A 61 -11.90 4.29 3.27
C PRO A 61 -11.06 3.75 2.11
N ASP A 62 -11.61 3.84 0.89
CA ASP A 62 -10.86 3.48 -0.31
C ASP A 62 -9.60 4.35 -0.45
N PRO A 63 -8.46 3.76 -0.86
CA PRO A 63 -7.23 4.50 -1.02
C PRO A 63 -7.27 5.36 -2.28
N ASP A 64 -6.76 6.57 -2.16
CA ASP A 64 -6.35 7.37 -3.32
C ASP A 64 -4.94 6.94 -3.77
N ILE A 65 -4.07 6.63 -2.80
CA ILE A 65 -2.69 6.25 -3.03
C ILE A 65 -2.34 5.02 -2.17
N ILE A 66 -1.65 4.06 -2.76
CA ILE A 66 -1.07 2.89 -2.10
C ILE A 66 0.46 3.00 -2.19
N ILE A 67 1.12 3.15 -1.04
CA ILE A 67 2.56 3.37 -0.93
C ILE A 67 3.23 2.12 -0.36
N GLY A 68 4.33 1.69 -0.96
CA GLY A 68 5.17 0.62 -0.40
C GLY A 68 6.65 0.83 -0.73
N ALA A 69 7.50 0.20 0.07
CA ALA A 69 8.93 0.12 -0.17
C ALA A 69 9.35 -1.35 -0.06
N GLY A 70 10.15 -1.82 -1.02
CA GLY A 70 10.63 -3.19 -1.06
C GLY A 70 9.71 -4.20 -1.75
N HIS A 71 10.33 -5.28 -2.23
CA HIS A 71 9.70 -6.30 -3.06
C HIS A 71 8.57 -7.07 -2.35
N GLY A 72 8.63 -7.17 -1.01
CA GLY A 72 7.60 -7.84 -0.21
C GLY A 72 6.24 -7.15 -0.26
N THR A 73 6.20 -5.87 -0.63
CA THR A 73 4.96 -5.08 -0.65
C THR A 73 4.18 -5.22 -1.96
N HIS A 74 4.85 -5.51 -3.08
CA HIS A 74 4.29 -5.40 -4.43
C HIS A 74 2.99 -6.18 -4.65
N LEU A 75 2.93 -7.45 -4.24
CA LEU A 75 1.74 -8.29 -4.45
C LEU A 75 0.56 -7.86 -3.58
N THR A 76 0.84 -7.40 -2.37
CA THR A 76 -0.19 -6.83 -1.48
C THR A 76 -0.76 -5.57 -2.10
N MET A 77 0.12 -4.69 -2.62
CA MET A 77 -0.28 -3.46 -3.30
C MET A 77 -1.11 -3.71 -4.56
N LEU A 78 -0.72 -4.67 -5.40
CA LEU A 78 -1.51 -5.07 -6.59
C LEU A 78 -2.88 -5.62 -6.20
N SER A 79 -2.95 -6.42 -5.14
CA SER A 79 -4.20 -6.99 -4.63
C SER A 79 -5.13 -5.90 -4.10
N ALA A 80 -4.58 -4.94 -3.35
CA ALA A 80 -5.30 -3.76 -2.87
C ALA A 80 -5.79 -2.90 -4.04
N LYS A 81 -4.93 -2.53 -5.00
CA LYS A 81 -5.32 -1.76 -6.20
C LYS A 81 -6.42 -2.43 -6.99
N ARG A 82 -6.35 -3.75 -7.16
CA ARG A 82 -7.37 -4.51 -7.88
C ARG A 82 -8.73 -4.52 -7.18
N ALA A 83 -8.75 -4.58 -5.85
CA ALA A 83 -9.98 -4.68 -5.08
C ALA A 83 -10.59 -3.30 -4.72
N ARG A 84 -9.74 -2.31 -4.45
CA ARG A 84 -10.10 -1.03 -3.82
C ARG A 84 -9.71 0.19 -4.65
N LYS A 85 -9.12 -0.01 -5.84
CA LYS A 85 -8.58 1.04 -6.72
C LYS A 85 -7.41 1.77 -6.03
N GLY A 86 -7.10 2.99 -6.47
CA GLY A 86 -5.97 3.79 -5.99
C GLY A 86 -4.71 3.64 -6.84
N GLU A 87 -3.88 4.68 -6.82
CA GLU A 87 -2.62 4.72 -7.54
C GLU A 87 -1.48 4.10 -6.72
N ILE A 88 -0.62 3.33 -7.37
CA ILE A 88 0.52 2.68 -6.72
C ILE A 88 1.75 3.60 -6.80
N VAL A 89 2.40 3.81 -5.66
CA VAL A 89 3.71 4.43 -5.56
C VAL A 89 4.68 3.48 -4.86
N VAL A 90 5.73 3.06 -5.58
CA VAL A 90 6.80 2.22 -5.02
C VAL A 90 8.10 2.99 -4.92
N ILE A 91 8.69 2.97 -3.73
CA ILE A 91 9.99 3.59 -3.44
C ILE A 91 11.07 2.54 -3.68
N MET A 92 11.28 2.15 -4.95
CA MET A 92 12.32 1.23 -5.44
C MET A 92 12.02 0.83 -6.89
N LYS A 93 13.02 0.28 -7.60
CA LYS A 93 12.77 -0.39 -8.89
C LYS A 93 11.87 -1.63 -8.65
N PRO A 94 10.69 -1.70 -9.26
CA PRO A 94 9.80 -2.82 -9.04
C PRO A 94 10.27 -4.06 -9.83
N SER A 95 10.04 -5.24 -9.25
CA SER A 95 10.27 -6.54 -9.90
C SER A 95 9.06 -7.05 -10.68
N LEU A 96 7.90 -6.43 -10.47
CA LEU A 96 6.63 -6.76 -11.12
C LEU A 96 6.13 -5.52 -11.88
N PRO A 97 5.33 -5.70 -12.95
CA PRO A 97 4.62 -4.58 -13.55
C PRO A 97 3.56 -4.09 -12.55
N LEU A 98 3.77 -2.89 -12.01
CA LEU A 98 2.89 -2.23 -11.03
C LEU A 98 2.08 -1.11 -11.67
#